data_AF-A0A6G3LCV6-F1
#
_entry.id   AF-A0A6G3LCV6-F1
#
_cell.length_a   1.000
_cell.length_b   1.000
_cell.length_c   1.000
_cell.angle_alpha   90.00
_cell.angle_beta   90.00
_cell.angle_gamma   90.00
#
_symmetry.space_group_name_H-M   'P 1'
#
loop_
_entity.id
_entity.type
_entity.pdbx_description
1 polymer ?
#
loop_
_entity_poly.entity_id
_entity_poly.type
_entity_poly.pdbx_seq_one_letter_code
_entity_poly.pdbx_strand_id
1 'polypeptide(L)'
;MRKEEVLKEKIIDAPPNNEALIGAKELLKYYAQIHGFMAGHLAEAADILKEGSRESKLKFLSFTGNLVSTGLRGLIAKLIRDGNFNVIITTTGTLDHDIAK
;
A
#
# COMPACT_ATOMS: atom_id res chain seq x y z
N MET A 1 24.33 24.57 5.08
CA MET A 1 23.02 23.91 5.24
C MET A 1 22.83 23.65 6.72
N ARG A 2 21.83 24.29 7.36
CA ARG A 2 21.54 24.09 8.78
C ARG A 2 20.87 22.72 8.96
N LYS A 3 21.14 22.04 10.07
CA LYS A 3 20.57 20.71 10.39
C LYS A 3 19.03 20.71 10.33
N GLU A 4 18.43 21.84 10.68
CA GLU A 4 17.00 22.13 10.65
C GLU A 4 16.43 22.26 9.24
N GLU A 5 17.25 22.56 8.23
CA GLU A 5 16.84 22.67 6.83
C GLU A 5 16.76 21.30 6.14
N VAL A 6 17.33 20.25 6.76
CA VAL A 6 17.45 18.90 6.18
C VAL A 6 16.49 17.89 6.83
N LEU A 7 16.14 18.10 8.10
CA LEU A 7 15.22 17.23 8.86
C LEU A 7 13.89 17.96 9.07
N LYS A 8 13.02 17.93 8.05
CA LYS A 8 11.66 18.48 8.16
C LYS A 8 10.78 17.71 9.15
N GLU A 9 11.04 16.42 9.33
CA GLU A 9 10.28 15.55 10.23
C GLU A 9 11.20 14.87 11.23
N LYS A 10 10.73 14.79 12.49
CA LYS A 10 11.47 14.17 13.58
C LYS A 10 11.28 12.65 13.52
N ILE A 11 12.36 11.95 13.21
CA ILE A 11 12.42 10.48 13.27
C ILE A 11 12.47 10.03 14.73
N ILE A 12 11.62 9.07 15.10
CA ILE A 12 11.69 8.40 16.40
C ILE A 12 12.45 7.08 16.28
N ASP A 13 13.28 6.77 17.28
CA ASP A 13 14.06 5.53 17.36
C ASP A 13 13.68 4.76 18.63
N ALA A 14 12.39 4.41 18.73
CA ALA A 14 11.85 3.65 19.85
C ALA A 14 11.08 2.44 19.33
N PRO A 15 11.16 1.27 20.00
CA PRO A 15 10.38 0.10 19.61
C PRO A 15 8.87 0.38 19.70
N PRO A 16 8.03 -0.33 18.93
CA PRO A 16 6.58 -0.13 18.99
C PRO A 16 6.06 -0.53 20.38
N ASN A 17 5.18 0.30 20.94
CA ASN A 17 4.46 -0.05 22.15
C ASN A 17 3.31 -1.04 21.82
N ASN A 18 2.68 -1.60 22.86
CA ASN A 18 1.57 -2.54 22.66
C ASN A 18 0.42 -1.93 21.85
N GLU A 19 0.18 -0.62 21.97
CA GLU A 19 -0.88 0.10 21.24
C GLU A 19 -0.62 0.13 19.73
N ALA A 20 0.63 0.36 19.31
CA ALA A 20 1.03 0.34 17.91
C ALA A 20 0.85 -1.05 17.26
N LEU A 21 0.85 -2.12 18.07
CA LEU A 21 0.72 -3.51 17.61
C LEU A 21 -0.74 -4.00 17.55
N ILE A 22 -1.72 -3.21 17.99
CA ILE A 22 -3.14 -3.63 18.06
C ILE A 22 -3.75 -3.81 16.67
N GLY A 23 -3.25 -3.10 15.64
CA GLY A 23 -3.78 -3.27 14.29
C GLY A 23 -3.04 -2.46 13.23
N ALA A 24 -3.30 -2.82 11.97
CA ALA A 24 -2.59 -2.26 10.81
C ALA A 24 -2.60 -0.72 10.75
N LYS A 25 -3.71 -0.08 11.15
CA LYS A 25 -3.82 1.38 11.16
C LYS A 25 -2.87 2.03 12.16
N GLU A 26 -2.76 1.48 13.37
CA GLU A 26 -1.87 2.03 14.40
C GLU A 26 -0.41 1.70 14.07
N LEU A 27 -0.16 0.53 13.48
CA LEU A 27 1.16 0.15 12.97
C LEU A 27 1.65 1.09 11.86
N LEU A 28 0.77 1.49 10.92
CA LEU A 28 1.11 2.44 9.87
C LEU A 28 1.46 3.83 10.43
N LYS A 29 0.77 4.30 11.49
CA LYS A 29 1.14 5.56 12.16
C LYS A 29 2.52 5.46 12.80
N TYR A 30 2.82 4.34 13.45
CA TYR A 30 4.15 4.09 13.99
C TYR A 30 5.21 4.08 12.88
N TYR A 31 4.95 3.40 11.76
CA TYR A 31 5.82 3.40 10.57
C TYR A 31 6.07 4.79 10.01
N ALA A 32 5.07 5.67 10.01
CA ALA A 32 5.25 7.07 9.62
C ALA A 32 6.23 7.81 10.55
N GLN A 33 6.18 7.54 11.87
CA GLN A 33 7.00 8.21 12.88
C GLN A 33 8.45 7.72 12.92
N ILE A 34 8.68 6.41 12.79
CA ILE A 34 10.04 5.86 12.72
C ILE A 34 10.69 6.13 11.36
N HIS A 35 9.87 6.36 10.34
CA HIS A 35 10.30 6.59 8.97
C HIS A 35 11.34 5.53 8.51
N GLY A 36 12.09 5.83 7.45
CA GLY A 36 13.23 5.03 7.02
C GLY A 36 12.87 3.77 6.24
N PHE A 37 13.58 3.58 5.12
CA PHE A 37 13.46 2.41 4.24
C PHE A 37 11.99 2.05 3.95
N MET A 38 11.63 0.76 4.10
CA MET A 38 10.32 0.25 3.73
C MET A 38 9.18 0.66 4.65
N ALA A 39 9.45 0.97 5.93
CA ALA A 39 8.40 1.35 6.87
C ALA A 39 7.77 2.70 6.48
N GLY A 40 8.62 3.71 6.26
CA GLY A 40 8.18 5.02 5.78
C GLY A 40 7.42 4.92 4.45
N HIS A 41 7.94 4.15 3.49
CA HIS A 41 7.29 3.96 2.19
C HIS A 41 5.91 3.28 2.29
N LEU A 42 5.74 2.32 3.21
CA LEU A 42 4.44 1.67 3.39
C LEU A 42 3.41 2.61 4.00
N ALA A 43 3.82 3.44 4.96
CA ALA A 43 2.95 4.47 5.54
C ALA A 43 2.53 5.50 4.49
N GLU A 44 3.50 6.01 3.73
CA GLU A 44 3.27 6.95 2.63
C GLU A 44 2.34 6.34 1.55
N ALA A 45 2.58 5.10 1.12
CA ALA A 45 1.74 4.42 0.15
C ALA A 45 0.29 4.25 0.64
N ALA A 46 0.10 3.98 1.94
CA ALA A 46 -1.23 3.86 2.53
C ALA A 46 -1.99 5.20 2.52
N ASP A 47 -1.29 6.31 2.80
CA ASP A 47 -1.88 7.65 2.76
C ASP A 47 -2.23 8.07 1.32
N ILE A 48 -1.33 7.85 0.36
CA ILE A 48 -1.59 8.08 -1.08
C ILE A 48 -2.79 7.27 -1.54
N LEU A 49 -2.88 5.99 -1.18
CA LEU A 49 -4.00 5.14 -1.58
C LEU A 49 -5.32 5.63 -0.95
N LYS A 50 -5.29 6.08 0.30
CA LYS A 50 -6.46 6.61 1.01
C LYS A 50 -6.95 7.92 0.40
N GLU A 51 -6.05 8.82 0.06
CA GLU A 51 -6.35 10.08 -0.66
C GLU A 51 -6.91 9.78 -2.05
N GLY A 52 -6.18 9.00 -2.84
CA GLY A 52 -6.61 8.59 -4.19
C GLY A 52 -7.96 7.88 -4.19
N SER A 53 -8.24 7.03 -3.21
CA SER A 53 -9.53 6.36 -3.09
C SER A 53 -10.70 7.31 -2.87
N ARG A 54 -10.48 8.47 -2.22
CA ARG A 54 -11.52 9.47 -1.91
C ARG A 54 -11.68 10.50 -3.01
N GLU A 55 -10.57 10.95 -3.58
CA GLU A 55 -10.55 12.14 -4.44
C GLU A 55 -10.50 11.80 -5.93
N SER A 56 -9.98 10.64 -6.30
CA SER A 56 -9.80 10.27 -7.71
C SER A 56 -11.05 9.65 -8.32
N LYS A 57 -11.49 10.23 -9.45
CA LYS A 57 -12.57 9.67 -10.29
C LYS A 57 -12.09 8.49 -11.14
N LEU A 58 -10.86 8.55 -11.64
CA LEU A 58 -10.22 7.51 -12.45
C LEU A 58 -9.06 6.89 -11.66
N LYS A 59 -9.08 5.58 -11.48
CA LYS A 59 -8.16 4.83 -10.61
C LYS A 59 -7.67 3.59 -11.34
N PHE A 60 -6.36 3.54 -11.56
CA PHE A 60 -5.68 2.45 -12.22
C PHE A 60 -5.16 1.43 -11.20
N LEU A 61 -5.35 0.15 -11.48
CA LEU A 61 -4.68 -0.94 -10.79
C LEU A 61 -3.80 -1.69 -11.81
N SER A 62 -2.49 -1.60 -11.64
CA SER A 62 -1.51 -2.30 -12.48
C SER A 62 -0.78 -3.37 -11.67
N PHE A 63 -0.69 -4.59 -12.22
CA PHE A 63 0.00 -5.69 -11.56
C PHE A 63 0.48 -6.77 -12.54
N THR A 64 1.46 -7.56 -12.12
CA THR A 64 2.02 -8.68 -12.87
C THR A 64 1.29 -10.00 -12.57
N GLY A 65 1.28 -10.94 -13.52
CA GLY A 65 0.50 -12.19 -13.40
C GLY A 65 0.89 -13.12 -12.25
N ASN A 66 2.12 -13.06 -11.75
CA ASN A 66 2.55 -13.86 -10.61
C ASN A 66 1.75 -13.56 -9.32
N LEU A 67 1.18 -12.36 -9.18
CA LEU A 67 0.32 -12.03 -8.03
C LEU A 67 -1.00 -12.79 -8.05
N VAL A 68 -1.49 -13.17 -9.23
CA VAL A 68 -2.69 -14.00 -9.40
C VAL A 68 -2.37 -15.49 -9.27
N SER A 69 -1.19 -15.94 -9.75
CA SER A 69 -0.73 -17.32 -9.59
C SER A 69 -0.53 -17.75 -8.13
N THR A 70 -0.35 -16.79 -7.23
CA THR A 70 -0.06 -17.01 -5.81
C THR A 70 -1.35 -16.94 -4.98
N GLY A 71 -1.46 -15.98 -4.06
CA GLY A 71 -2.56 -15.87 -3.09
C GLY A 71 -3.34 -14.56 -3.14
N LEU A 72 -2.91 -13.56 -3.93
CA LEU A 72 -3.56 -12.24 -3.95
C LEU A 72 -4.76 -12.17 -4.88
N ARG A 73 -5.02 -13.21 -5.69
CA ARG A 73 -6.17 -13.30 -6.61
C ARG A 73 -7.49 -12.87 -5.95
N GLY A 74 -7.81 -13.44 -4.78
CA GLY A 74 -9.08 -13.15 -4.10
C GLY A 74 -9.22 -11.68 -3.68
N LEU A 75 -8.12 -11.07 -3.23
CA LEU A 75 -8.07 -9.66 -2.87
C LEU A 75 -8.22 -8.77 -4.11
N ILE A 76 -7.45 -9.03 -5.16
CA ILE A 76 -7.52 -8.29 -6.43
C ILE A 76 -8.95 -8.37 -7.01
N ALA A 77 -9.53 -9.57 -7.05
CA ALA A 77 -10.88 -9.78 -7.56
C ALA A 77 -11.93 -9.03 -6.72
N LYS A 78 -11.75 -8.96 -5.39
CA LYS A 78 -12.63 -8.14 -4.52
C LYS A 78 -12.51 -6.65 -4.83
N LEU A 79 -11.29 -6.13 -4.95
CA LEU A 79 -11.05 -4.71 -5.27
C LEU A 79 -11.66 -4.31 -6.62
N ILE A 80 -11.63 -5.22 -7.61
CA ILE A 80 -12.26 -5.01 -8.91
C ILE A 80 -13.78 -5.05 -8.80
N ARG A 81 -14.35 -6.09 -8.17
CA ARG A 81 -15.81 -6.25 -8.03
C ARG A 81 -16.47 -5.11 -7.24
N ASP A 82 -15.80 -4.63 -6.21
CA ASP A 82 -16.29 -3.53 -5.35
C ASP A 82 -16.12 -2.16 -6.04
N GLY A 83 -15.51 -2.09 -7.23
CA GLY A 83 -15.32 -0.85 -7.97
C GLY A 83 -14.29 0.10 -7.36
N ASN A 84 -13.36 -0.41 -6.52
CA ASN A 84 -12.30 0.41 -5.95
C ASN A 84 -11.40 1.02 -7.04
N PHE A 85 -11.22 0.29 -8.14
CA PHE A 85 -10.46 0.69 -9.33
C PHE A 85 -11.33 0.50 -10.57
N ASN A 86 -11.09 1.31 -11.59
CA ASN A 86 -11.92 1.33 -12.81
C ASN A 86 -11.10 1.15 -14.10
N VAL A 87 -9.77 1.13 -14.03
CA VAL A 87 -8.92 0.71 -15.14
C VAL A 87 -7.92 -0.33 -14.65
N ILE A 88 -7.85 -1.47 -15.32
CA ILE A 88 -6.96 -2.58 -14.96
C ILE A 88 -5.93 -2.76 -16.06
N ILE A 89 -4.65 -2.80 -15.67
CA ILE A 89 -3.53 -3.08 -16.56
C ILE A 89 -2.77 -4.28 -16.01
N THR A 90 -2.63 -5.34 -16.80
CA THR A 90 -1.90 -6.52 -16.36
C THR A 90 -1.30 -7.27 -17.55
N THR A 91 -0.40 -8.20 -17.28
CA THR A 91 0.19 -9.10 -18.27
C THR A 91 -0.77 -10.23 -18.63
N THR A 92 -0.67 -10.80 -19.83
CA THR A 92 -1.51 -11.93 -20.28
C THR A 92 -1.46 -13.15 -19.35
N GLY A 93 -0.31 -13.39 -18.70
CA GLY A 93 -0.15 -14.48 -17.72
C GLY A 93 -1.14 -14.43 -16.54
N THR A 94 -1.76 -13.27 -16.26
CA THR A 94 -2.85 -13.16 -15.30
C THR A 94 -4.04 -14.03 -15.70
N LEU A 95 -4.41 -14.06 -16.99
CA LEU A 95 -5.55 -14.83 -17.48
C LEU A 95 -5.26 -16.33 -17.40
N ASP A 96 -4.04 -16.74 -17.80
CA ASP A 96 -3.62 -18.13 -17.74
C ASP A 96 -3.66 -18.65 -16.30
N HIS A 97 -3.12 -17.88 -15.35
CA HIS A 97 -3.10 -18.23 -13.94
C HIS A 97 -4.47 -18.18 -13.27
N ASP A 98 -5.38 -17.34 -13.75
CA ASP A 98 -6.75 -17.24 -13.23
C ASP A 98 -7.63 -18.39 -13.73
N ILE A 99 -7.61 -18.67 -15.04
CA ILE A 99 -8.43 -19.70 -15.68
C ILE A 99 -7.97 -21.12 -15.33
N ALA A 100 -6.66 -21.33 -15.18
CA ALA A 100 -6.10 -22.64 -14.87
C ALA A 100 -6.46 -23.17 -13.47
N LYS A 101 -7.12 -22.38 -12.62
CA LYS A 101 -7.49 -22.75 -11.25
C LYS A 101 -8.93 -22.39 -10.89
#